data_AF-A0A920V924-F1
#
_entry.id   AF-A0A920V924-F1
#
_cell.length_a   1.000
_cell.length_b   1.000
_cell.length_c   1.000
_cell.angle_alpha   90.00
_cell.angle_beta   90.00
_cell.angle_gamma   90.00
#
_symmetry.space_group_name_H-M   'P 1'
#
loop_
_entity.id
_entity.type
_entity.pdbx_description
1 polymer ?
#
loop_
_entity_poly.entity_id
_entity_poly.type
_entity_poly.pdbx_seq_one_letter_code
_entity_poly.pdbx_strand_id
1 'polypeptide(L)' 'MRIRLLVTLLMWGKISTRGSGAGTITAGCFLEKFVGDFDWAHIDIAGVAWLEGANKGATGRPVALVSEFLISESSN' A
#
# COMPACT_ATOMS: atom_id res chain seq x y z
N MET A 1 -11.14 11.62 12.43
CA MET A 1 -9.87 10.87 12.54
C MET A 1 -8.88 11.42 11.52
N ARG A 2 -7.59 11.63 11.86
CA ARG A 2 -6.58 12.15 10.93
C ARG A 2 -5.77 10.99 10.34
N ILE A 3 -6.29 10.39 9.29
CA ILE A 3 -5.61 9.29 8.58
C ILE A 3 -4.54 9.88 7.68
N ARG A 4 -3.27 9.56 7.95
CA ARG A 4 -2.15 9.84 7.04
C ARG A 4 -1.86 8.58 6.24
N LEU A 5 -2.28 8.60 4.97
CA LEU A 5 -2.05 7.53 4.02
C LEU A 5 -0.55 7.44 3.69
N LEU A 6 0.14 6.44 4.22
CA LEU A 6 1.52 6.17 3.82
C LEU A 6 1.49 5.37 2.51
N VAL A 7 1.46 6.06 1.37
CA VAL A 7 1.71 5.43 0.06
C VAL A 7 3.20 5.12 -0.04
N THR A 8 3.62 3.97 0.49
CA THR A 8 4.96 3.45 0.21
C THR A 8 4.97 2.79 -1.16
N LEU A 9 5.29 3.58 -2.19
CA LEU A 9 5.77 3.06 -3.47
C LEU A 9 7.22 2.61 -3.27
N LEU A 10 7.41 1.39 -2.79
CA LEU A 10 8.74 0.80 -2.73
C LEU A 10 8.69 -0.61 -3.32
N MET A 11 9.30 -0.70 -4.48
CA MET A 11 9.93 -1.90 -5.02
C MET A 11 11.07 -2.31 -4.06
N TRP A 12 10.75 -2.67 -2.81
CA TRP A 12 11.74 -3.12 -1.83
C TRP A 12 11.89 -4.63 -1.94
N GLY A 13 12.88 -5.05 -2.72
CA GLY A 13 13.31 -6.43 -2.71
C GLY A 13 13.69 -6.86 -1.29
N LYS A 14 13.03 -7.91 -0.80
CA LYS A 14 13.45 -8.81 0.30
C LYS A 14 13.38 -8.25 1.72
N ILE A 15 12.17 -8.12 2.27
CA ILE A 15 11.95 -8.18 3.72
C ILE A 15 11.83 -9.63 4.21
N SER A 16 11.38 -10.57 3.37
CA SER A 16 11.40 -12.00 3.67
C SER A 16 12.61 -12.70 3.03
N THR A 17 13.23 -13.62 3.77
CA THR A 17 14.27 -14.52 3.26
C THR A 17 13.73 -15.34 2.10
N ARG A 18 14.49 -15.41 0.99
CA ARG A 18 14.19 -16.18 -0.23
C ARG A 18 13.66 -17.58 0.15
N GLY A 19 12.38 -17.84 -0.11
CA GLY A 19 11.74 -19.14 0.12
C GLY A 19 10.64 -19.18 1.19
N SER A 20 10.47 -18.12 1.98
CA SER A 20 9.33 -17.99 2.91
C SER A 20 8.18 -17.24 2.22
N GLY A 21 7.05 -17.91 1.98
CA GLY A 21 5.81 -17.26 1.58
C GLY A 21 5.38 -16.23 2.64
N ALA A 22 4.58 -15.23 2.23
CA ALA A 22 4.09 -14.11 3.07
C ALA A 22 4.98 -12.84 3.18
N GLY A 23 5.69 -12.48 2.10
CA GLY A 23 6.46 -11.22 2.03
C GLY A 23 5.64 -9.96 2.29
N THR A 24 4.40 -9.87 1.78
CA THR A 24 3.48 -8.73 2.01
C THR A 24 3.08 -8.57 3.47
N ILE A 25 2.76 -9.67 4.18
CA ILE A 25 2.36 -9.62 5.60
C ILE A 25 3.57 -9.24 6.46
N THR A 26 4.74 -9.81 6.17
CA THR A 26 5.98 -9.49 6.91
C THR A 26 6.39 -8.03 6.73
N ALA A 27 6.18 -7.46 5.54
CA ALA A 27 6.37 -6.04 5.28
C ALA A 27 5.37 -5.18 6.08
N GLY A 28 4.10 -5.59 6.17
CA GLY A 28 3.10 -4.94 7.02
C GLY A 28 3.52 -4.90 8.49
N CYS A 29 3.91 -6.04 9.07
CA CYS A 29 4.41 -6.11 10.46
C CYS A 29 5.70 -5.31 10.68
N PHE A 30 6.52 -5.13 9.65
CA PHE A 30 7.68 -4.24 9.74
C PHE A 30 7.25 -2.78 9.84
N LEU A 31 6.31 -2.34 8.99
CA LEU A 31 5.82 -0.96 8.98
C LEU A 31 5.09 -0.58 10.26
N GLU A 32 4.32 -1.51 10.84
CA GLU A 32 3.59 -1.32 12.10
C GLU A 32 4.48 -0.78 13.23
N LYS A 33 5.74 -1.24 13.29
CA LYS A 33 6.71 -0.82 14.32
C LYS A 33 7.06 0.67 14.27
N PHE A 34 6.79 1.35 13.16
CA PHE A 34 7.09 2.77 12.96
C PHE A 34 5.86 3.67 13.07
N VAL A 35 4.67 3.09 13.20
CA VAL A 35 3.43 3.87 13.24
C VAL A 35 3.12 4.38 14.65
N GLY A 36 3.41 3.62 15.71
CA GLY A 36 3.04 4.03 17.08
C GLY A 36 1.52 3.97 17.32
N ASP A 37 0.97 4.87 18.14
CA ASP A 37 -0.44 4.82 18.59
C ASP A 37 -1.46 5.46 17.63
N PHE A 38 -1.16 5.51 16.33
CA PHE A 38 -2.04 6.12 15.34
C PHE A 38 -2.84 5.08 14.56
N ASP A 39 -4.10 5.41 14.27
CA ASP A 39 -4.91 4.66 13.31
C ASP A 39 -4.24 4.68 11.94
N TRP A 40 -3.89 3.50 11.42
CA TRP A 40 -3.13 3.36 10.18
C TRP A 40 -3.64 2.20 9.32
N ALA A 41 -3.35 2.29 8.03
CA ALA A 41 -3.63 1.24 7.07
C ALA A 41 -2.45 1.08 6.10
N HIS A 42 -2.13 -0.17 5.77
CA HIS A 42 -1.16 -0.53 4.73
C HIS A 42 -1.88 -0.98 3.46
N ILE A 43 -1.59 -0.34 2.33
CA ILE A 43 -2.15 -0.70 1.03
C ILE A 43 -1.00 -1.11 0.10
N ASP A 44 -0.78 -2.43 -0.03
CA ASP A 44 0.21 -2.99 -0.98
C ASP A 44 -0.35 -2.96 -2.40
N ILE A 45 0.29 -2.18 -3.28
CA ILE A 45 -0.12 -1.99 -4.69
C ILE A 45 0.86 -2.59 -5.69
N ALA A 46 1.87 -3.35 -5.24
CA ALA A 46 2.95 -3.83 -6.10
C ALA A 46 2.45 -4.66 -7.30
N GLY A 47 1.33 -5.37 -7.16
CA GLY A 47 0.75 -6.18 -8.24
C GLY A 47 -0.25 -5.46 -9.15
N VAL A 48 -0.70 -4.25 -8.80
CA VAL A 48 -1.79 -3.55 -9.51
C VAL A 48 -1.41 -2.16 -10.00
N ALA A 49 -0.26 -1.63 -9.60
CA ALA A 49 0.20 -0.28 -9.93
C ALA A 49 0.64 -0.13 -11.39
N TRP A 50 1.09 -1.21 -12.04
CA TRP A 50 1.53 -1.20 -13.43
C TRP A 50 1.08 -2.45 -14.19
N LEU A 51 0.83 -2.28 -15.48
CA LEU A 51 0.63 -3.38 -16.41
C LEU A 51 1.97 -3.80 -17.00
N GLU A 52 2.11 -5.11 -17.20
CA GLU A 52 3.28 -5.72 -17.85
C GLU A 52 2.94 -6.14 -19.29
N GLY A 53 3.97 -6.46 -20.09
CA GLY A 53 3.81 -6.87 -21.49
C GLY A 53 3.67 -5.70 -22.47
N ALA A 54 2.95 -5.91 -23.58
CA ALA A 54 2.85 -4.94 -24.68
C ALA A 54 2.17 -3.62 -24.27
N ASN A 55 1.26 -3.66 -23.30
CA ASN A 55 0.55 -2.49 -22.77
C ASN A 55 1.21 -2.00 -21.47
N LYS A 56 2.54 -1.83 -21.48
CA LYS A 56 3.28 -1.36 -20.31
C LYS A 56 2.89 0.07 -19.96
N GLY A 57 2.41 0.27 -18.75
CA GLY A 57 1.98 1.59 -18.27
C GLY A 57 1.50 1.55 -16.82
N ALA A 58 1.48 2.72 -16.17
CA ALA A 58 0.90 2.87 -14.85
C ALA A 58 -0.63 2.83 -14.93
N THR A 59 -1.29 2.12 -14.01
CA THR A 59 -2.75 1.96 -14.02
C THR A 59 -3.50 3.11 -13.35
N GLY A 60 -2.80 3.95 -12.57
CA GLY A 60 -3.42 4.99 -11.73
C GLY A 60 -4.12 4.46 -10.47
N ARG A 61 -4.08 3.15 -10.19
CA ARG A 61 -4.52 2.59 -8.91
C ARG A 61 -3.47 2.93 -7.84
N PRO A 62 -3.86 3.34 -6.61
CA PRO A 62 -5.20 3.28 -6.02
C PRO A 62 -5.92 4.64 -5.93
N VAL A 63 -5.71 5.57 -6.87
CA VAL A 63 -6.24 6.96 -6.77
C VAL A 63 -7.75 7.00 -6.51
N ALA A 64 -8.54 6.22 -7.26
CA ALA A 64 -10.00 6.19 -7.08
C ALA A 64 -10.42 5.73 -5.67
N LEU A 65 -9.74 4.74 -5.09
CA LEU A 65 -10.05 4.21 -3.75
C LEU A 65 -9.77 5.26 -2.67
N VAL A 66 -8.63 5.95 -2.77
CA VAL A 66 -8.25 6.98 -1.81
C VAL A 66 -9.16 8.20 -1.92
N SER A 67 -9.51 8.61 -3.14
CA SER A 67 -10.44 9.72 -3.36
C SER A 67 -11.82 9.42 -2.78
N GLU A 68 -12.37 8.24 -3.03
CA GLU A 68 -13.67 7.84 -2.47
C GLU A 68 -13.64 7.81 -0.94
N PHE A 69 -12.57 7.26 -0.36
CA PHE A 69 -12.39 7.25 1.08
C PHE A 69 -12.44 8.66 1.68
N LEU A 70 -11.70 9.61 1.10
CA LEU A 70 -11.69 11.00 1.56
C LEU A 70 -13.06 11.69 1.41
N ILE A 71 -13.78 11.42 0.32
CA ILE A 71 -15.13 11.97 0.09
C ILE A 71 -16.11 11.42 1.13
N SER A 72 -16.08 10.11 1.38
CA SER A 72 -16.90 9.46 2.39
C SER A 72 -16.63 10.00 3.79
N GLU A 73 -15.36 10.16 4.18
CA GLU A 73 -14.98 10.73 5.49
C GLU A 73 -15.39 12.20 5.62
N SER A 74 -15.41 12.96 4.54
CA SER A 74 -15.84 14.36 4.57
C SER A 74 -17.36 14.54 4.70
N SER A 75 -18.13 13.49 4.36
CA SER A 75 -19.60 13.51 4.40
C SER A 75 -20.18 13.03 5.74
N ASN A 76 -19.31 12.70 6.70
CA ASN A 76 -19.63 12.22 8.04
C ASN A 76 -19.29 13.29 9.09
#